data_AF-A0A7Z0Q4L0-F1
#
_entry.id   AF-A0A7Z0Q4L0-F1
#
_cell.length_a   1.000
_cell.length_b   1.000
_cell.length_c   1.000
_cell.angle_alpha   90.00
_cell.angle_beta   90.00
_cell.angle_gamma   90.00
#
_symmetry.space_group_name_H-M   'P 1'
#
loop_
_entity.id
_entity.type
_entity.pdbx_description
1 polymer ?
#
loop_
_entity_poly.entity_id
_entity_poly.type
_entity_poly.pdbx_seq_one_letter_code
_entity_poly.pdbx_strand_id
1 'polypeptide(L)'
;MIPTVDPERDVSAPVLAAYSYCETVTGQQARNFAYGIRLLPEGKRRAMSALYAFSRRVDDIGDGDLPPEVKAVRLDETRALLARIREGGIDDYDTDPVAVALAHAARVFPIPLGGLDELIDGVVMDVHGATYETWDDLALYCRCVAGAIGRLSLGVFGADPGAPEAGRAAEYADTLGLALQLTNILRDLREDAEGGRTYLPAEDLAKFGCSAGFDGPLPPAGSDFAGLVHFEVHRARALFAEGYRLLPMLDRR
;
A
#
# COMPACT_ATOMS: atom_id res chain seq x y z
N MET A 1 -26.14 3.88 -25.53
CA MET A 1 -26.15 2.47 -25.14
C MET A 1 -24.77 1.93 -25.45
N ILE A 2 -23.84 2.05 -24.51
CA ILE A 2 -22.47 1.55 -24.65
C ILE A 2 -22.55 0.02 -24.50
N PRO A 3 -22.00 -0.79 -25.40
CA PRO A 3 -22.05 -2.24 -25.24
C PRO A 3 -21.26 -2.58 -23.98
N THR A 4 -21.89 -3.24 -23.02
CA THR A 4 -21.21 -3.93 -21.92
C THR A 4 -20.52 -5.15 -22.52
N VAL A 5 -19.33 -4.92 -23.11
CA VAL A 5 -18.37 -5.99 -23.34
C VAL A 5 -17.99 -6.48 -21.96
N ASP A 6 -18.36 -7.70 -21.63
CA ASP A 6 -17.90 -8.38 -20.44
C ASP A 6 -16.36 -8.51 -20.54
N PRO A 7 -15.57 -7.75 -19.78
CA PRO A 7 -14.12 -7.74 -19.94
C PRO A 7 -13.48 -9.08 -19.57
N GLU A 8 -14.25 -10.02 -19.03
CA GLU A 8 -13.81 -11.36 -18.65
C GLU A 8 -13.91 -12.38 -19.80
N ARG A 9 -14.59 -12.08 -20.91
CA ARG A 9 -14.92 -13.09 -21.93
C ARG A 9 -13.78 -13.56 -22.84
N ASP A 10 -12.63 -12.89 -22.84
CA ASP A 10 -11.47 -13.24 -23.70
C ASP A 10 -10.11 -13.05 -22.98
N VAL A 11 -10.00 -13.48 -21.73
CA VAL A 11 -8.69 -13.51 -21.04
C VAL A 11 -7.85 -14.69 -21.57
N SER A 12 -6.67 -14.41 -22.11
CA SER A 12 -5.79 -15.45 -22.66
C SER A 12 -5.28 -16.41 -21.58
N ALA A 13 -5.00 -17.67 -21.95
CA ALA A 13 -4.51 -18.68 -21.01
C ALA A 13 -3.22 -18.27 -20.27
N PRO A 14 -2.23 -17.62 -20.92
CA PRO A 14 -1.07 -17.06 -20.22
C PRO A 14 -1.43 -16.02 -19.16
N VAL A 15 -2.36 -15.11 -19.45
CA VAL A 15 -2.83 -14.10 -18.48
C VAL A 15 -3.56 -14.76 -17.30
N LEU A 16 -4.35 -15.81 -17.53
CA LEU A 16 -4.97 -16.58 -16.44
C LEU A 16 -3.92 -17.25 -15.55
N ALA A 17 -2.85 -17.81 -16.13
CA ALA A 17 -1.74 -18.38 -15.36
C ALA A 17 -0.99 -17.31 -14.55
N ALA A 18 -0.79 -16.12 -15.13
CA ALA A 18 -0.20 -14.97 -14.45
C ALA A 18 -1.04 -14.52 -13.24
N TYR A 19 -2.37 -14.45 -13.38
CA TYR A 19 -3.26 -14.18 -12.24
C TYR A 19 -3.20 -15.28 -11.18
N SER A 20 -3.17 -16.56 -11.58
CA SER A 20 -3.05 -17.68 -10.63
C SER A 20 -1.77 -17.60 -9.80
N TYR A 21 -0.66 -17.15 -10.40
CA TYR A 21 0.58 -16.87 -9.67
C TYR A 21 0.36 -15.75 -8.64
N CYS A 22 -0.22 -14.62 -9.05
CA CYS A 22 -0.48 -13.48 -8.17
C CYS A 22 -1.43 -13.83 -7.02
N GLU A 23 -2.48 -14.62 -7.27
CA GLU A 23 -3.40 -15.12 -6.25
C GLU A 23 -2.68 -16.04 -5.24
N THR A 24 -1.72 -16.85 -5.71
CA THR A 24 -0.90 -17.71 -4.83
C THR A 24 0.00 -16.88 -3.92
N VAL A 25 0.71 -15.88 -4.47
CA VAL A 25 1.53 -14.93 -3.69
C VAL A 25 0.66 -14.23 -2.63
N THR A 26 -0.50 -13.71 -3.06
CA THR A 26 -1.46 -13.05 -2.16
C THR A 26 -1.94 -13.98 -1.04
N GLY A 27 -2.30 -15.22 -1.37
CA GLY A 27 -2.79 -16.19 -0.39
C GLY A 27 -1.76 -16.65 0.63
N GLN A 28 -0.48 -16.66 0.27
CA GLN A 28 0.62 -17.06 1.16
C GLN A 28 1.05 -15.94 2.11
N GLN A 29 1.12 -14.71 1.59
CA GLN A 29 1.74 -13.57 2.30
C GLN A 29 0.72 -12.66 3.00
N ALA A 30 -0.53 -12.62 2.54
CA ALA A 30 -1.52 -11.64 2.99
C ALA A 30 -2.62 -12.27 3.87
N ARG A 31 -2.31 -13.07 4.90
CA ARG A 31 -3.35 -13.87 5.60
C ARG A 31 -4.61 -13.10 6.00
N ASN A 32 -4.51 -11.86 6.49
CA ASN A 32 -5.67 -11.04 6.84
C ASN A 32 -6.30 -10.32 5.62
N PHE A 33 -5.48 -9.84 4.69
CA PHE A 33 -5.93 -9.08 3.50
C PHE A 33 -6.53 -9.98 2.41
N ALA A 34 -6.00 -11.20 2.28
CA ALA A 34 -6.44 -12.22 1.33
C ALA A 34 -7.89 -12.66 1.58
N TYR A 35 -8.38 -12.65 2.82
CA TYR A 35 -9.79 -12.93 3.09
C TYR A 35 -10.71 -11.87 2.50
N GLY A 36 -10.35 -10.58 2.60
CA GLY A 36 -11.11 -9.49 1.97
C GLY A 36 -11.11 -9.59 0.45
N ILE A 37 -9.94 -9.83 -0.15
CA ILE A 37 -9.80 -10.01 -1.60
C ILE A 37 -10.64 -11.19 -2.11
N ARG A 38 -10.67 -12.31 -1.38
CA ARG A 38 -11.44 -13.52 -1.78
C ARG A 38 -12.95 -13.29 -1.91
N LEU A 39 -13.51 -12.28 -1.27
CA LEU A 39 -14.94 -11.95 -1.32
C LEU A 39 -15.30 -11.07 -2.53
N LEU A 40 -14.31 -10.58 -3.28
CA LEU A 40 -14.54 -9.75 -4.45
C LEU A 40 -15.03 -10.58 -5.66
N PRO A 41 -15.80 -9.97 -6.58
CA PRO A 41 -16.04 -10.52 -7.90
C PRO A 41 -14.72 -10.90 -8.61
N GLU A 42 -14.76 -11.91 -9.48
CA GLU A 42 -13.57 -12.55 -10.03
C GLU A 42 -12.58 -11.57 -10.69
N GLY A 43 -13.04 -10.68 -11.58
CA GLY A 43 -12.19 -9.66 -12.20
C GLY A 43 -11.53 -8.71 -11.19
N LYS A 44 -12.29 -8.21 -10.20
CA LYS A 44 -11.77 -7.34 -9.13
C LYS A 44 -10.77 -8.10 -8.25
N ARG A 45 -11.06 -9.36 -7.92
CA ARG A 45 -10.15 -10.24 -7.15
C ARG A 45 -8.81 -10.40 -7.84
N ARG A 46 -8.83 -10.76 -9.13
CA ARG A 46 -7.63 -10.93 -9.97
C ARG A 46 -6.80 -9.64 -10.05
N ALA A 47 -7.45 -8.50 -10.29
CA ALA A 47 -6.77 -7.20 -10.32
C ALA A 47 -6.13 -6.84 -8.97
N MET A 48 -6.85 -7.05 -7.86
CA MET A 48 -6.30 -6.83 -6.52
C MET A 48 -5.15 -7.76 -6.18
N SER A 49 -5.20 -9.03 -6.62
CA SER A 49 -4.07 -9.95 -6.45
C SER A 49 -2.84 -9.55 -7.25
N ALA A 50 -3.02 -9.02 -8.47
CA ALA A 50 -1.90 -8.50 -9.28
C ALA A 50 -1.27 -7.26 -8.62
N LEU A 51 -2.10 -6.33 -8.15
CA LEU A 51 -1.63 -5.17 -7.38
C LEU A 51 -0.86 -5.61 -6.12
N TYR A 52 -1.44 -6.51 -5.32
CA TYR A 52 -0.79 -7.01 -4.12
C TYR A 52 0.54 -7.71 -4.43
N ALA A 53 0.60 -8.56 -5.46
CA ALA A 53 1.83 -9.26 -5.83
C ALA A 53 2.93 -8.30 -6.28
N PHE A 54 2.59 -7.22 -6.99
CA PHE A 54 3.55 -6.18 -7.33
C PHE A 54 4.00 -5.40 -6.08
N SER A 55 3.07 -4.95 -5.24
CA SER A 55 3.40 -4.26 -3.99
C SER A 55 4.31 -5.10 -3.10
N ARG A 56 3.97 -6.39 -2.94
CA ARG A 56 4.78 -7.31 -2.14
C ARG A 56 6.19 -7.48 -2.69
N ARG A 57 6.36 -7.49 -4.01
CA ARG A 57 7.69 -7.51 -4.63
C ARG A 57 8.51 -6.28 -4.26
N VAL A 58 7.89 -5.09 -4.24
CA VAL A 58 8.56 -3.85 -3.84
C VAL A 58 8.95 -3.92 -2.36
N ASP A 59 8.02 -4.34 -1.48
CA ASP A 59 8.28 -4.51 -0.05
C ASP A 59 9.39 -5.54 0.22
N ASP A 60 9.38 -6.69 -0.45
CA ASP A 60 10.40 -7.74 -0.33
C ASP A 60 11.81 -7.22 -0.68
N ILE A 61 11.92 -6.26 -1.61
CA ILE A 61 13.20 -5.61 -1.91
C ILE A 61 13.64 -4.70 -0.75
N GLY A 62 12.71 -3.91 -0.20
CA GLY A 62 12.96 -3.03 0.94
C GLY A 62 13.34 -3.75 2.23
N ASP A 63 12.58 -4.80 2.56
CA ASP A 63 12.70 -5.57 3.80
C ASP A 63 13.81 -6.62 3.76
N GLY A 64 14.22 -7.07 2.57
CA GLY A 64 15.21 -8.14 2.43
C GLY A 64 16.61 -7.80 2.94
N ASP A 65 17.47 -8.80 3.12
CA ASP A 65 18.83 -8.64 3.68
C ASP A 65 19.89 -8.15 2.66
N LEU A 66 19.45 -7.66 1.51
CA LEU A 66 20.36 -7.19 0.46
C LEU A 66 21.07 -5.88 0.88
N PRO A 67 22.30 -5.64 0.41
CA PRO A 67 22.95 -4.35 0.61
C PRO A 67 22.12 -3.19 0.02
N PRO A 68 22.14 -1.98 0.62
CA PRO A 68 21.33 -0.84 0.16
C PRO A 68 21.53 -0.48 -1.31
N GLU A 69 22.76 -0.58 -1.83
CA GLU A 69 23.06 -0.32 -3.24
C GLU A 69 22.42 -1.33 -4.19
N VAL A 70 22.28 -2.59 -3.75
CA VAL A 70 21.59 -3.64 -4.52
C VAL A 70 20.08 -3.42 -4.47
N LYS A 71 19.54 -3.01 -3.31
CA LYS A 71 18.12 -2.65 -3.19
C LYS A 71 17.75 -1.50 -4.12
N ALA A 72 18.57 -0.44 -4.16
CA ALA A 72 18.37 0.70 -5.05
C ALA A 72 18.29 0.27 -6.52
N VAL A 73 19.24 -0.55 -6.99
CA VAL A 73 19.21 -1.07 -8.37
C VAL A 73 17.93 -1.86 -8.66
N ARG A 74 17.50 -2.73 -7.74
CA ARG A 74 16.26 -3.52 -7.92
C ARG A 74 15.00 -2.66 -7.92
N LEU A 75 14.97 -1.58 -7.14
CA LEU A 75 13.86 -0.63 -7.13
C LEU A 75 13.83 0.16 -8.45
N ASP A 76 14.98 0.54 -8.99
CA ASP A 76 15.08 1.19 -10.32
C ASP A 76 14.64 0.24 -11.45
N GLU A 77 15.05 -1.03 -11.41
CA GLU A 77 14.57 -2.07 -12.34
C GLU A 77 13.05 -2.24 -12.25
N THR A 78 12.50 -2.22 -11.03
CA THR A 78 11.06 -2.32 -10.79
C THR A 78 10.31 -1.10 -11.33
N ARG A 79 10.89 0.11 -11.20
CA ARG A 79 10.36 1.33 -11.81
C ARG A 79 10.38 1.29 -13.33
N ALA A 80 11.47 0.77 -13.92
CA ALA A 80 11.57 0.59 -15.37
C ALA A 80 10.54 -0.43 -15.88
N LEU A 81 10.28 -1.51 -15.14
CA LEU A 81 9.20 -2.45 -15.43
C LEU A 81 7.83 -1.78 -15.41
N LEU A 82 7.56 -0.95 -14.39
CA LEU A 82 6.31 -0.19 -14.29
C LEU A 82 6.13 0.82 -15.43
N ALA A 83 7.22 1.42 -15.93
CA ALA A 83 7.18 2.26 -17.12
C ALA A 83 6.80 1.45 -18.37
N ARG A 84 7.40 0.27 -18.58
CA ARG A 84 7.02 -0.65 -19.68
C ARG A 84 5.54 -1.04 -19.61
N ILE A 85 5.01 -1.31 -18.41
CA ILE A 85 3.59 -1.60 -18.21
C ILE A 85 2.72 -0.42 -18.68
N ARG A 86 3.05 0.81 -18.25
CA ARG A 86 2.32 2.03 -18.65
C ARG A 86 2.35 2.29 -20.15
N GLU A 87 3.45 1.95 -20.81
CA GLU A 87 3.64 2.11 -22.26
C GLU A 87 3.02 0.97 -23.08
N GLY A 88 2.46 -0.05 -22.43
CA GLY A 88 1.89 -1.22 -23.12
C GLY A 88 2.94 -2.18 -23.69
N GLY A 89 4.18 -2.10 -23.20
CA GLY A 89 5.32 -2.92 -23.63
C GLY A 89 5.41 -4.30 -22.96
N ILE A 90 4.33 -4.76 -22.33
CA ILE A 90 4.18 -6.10 -21.74
C ILE A 90 3.13 -6.86 -22.56
N ASP A 91 3.55 -7.89 -23.26
CA ASP A 91 2.64 -8.81 -23.95
C ASP A 91 2.21 -9.97 -23.04
N ASP A 92 1.19 -10.71 -23.46
CA ASP A 92 0.60 -11.79 -22.68
C ASP A 92 1.57 -12.97 -22.44
N TYR A 93 2.68 -13.06 -23.20
CA TYR A 93 3.68 -14.13 -23.13
C TYR A 93 4.99 -13.67 -22.46
N ASP A 94 5.04 -12.47 -21.86
CA ASP A 94 6.19 -12.03 -21.08
C ASP A 94 6.47 -13.02 -19.94
N THR A 95 7.76 -13.18 -19.61
CA THR A 95 8.24 -14.13 -18.62
C THR A 95 7.89 -13.75 -17.19
N ASP A 96 7.56 -12.48 -16.92
CA ASP A 96 7.19 -12.03 -15.59
C ASP A 96 5.66 -12.09 -15.36
N PRO A 97 5.15 -13.06 -14.60
CA PRO A 97 3.72 -13.22 -14.39
C PRO A 97 3.09 -12.04 -13.63
N VAL A 98 3.83 -11.34 -12.77
CA VAL A 98 3.28 -10.17 -12.06
C VAL A 98 3.10 -9.01 -13.04
N ALA A 99 4.07 -8.82 -13.94
CA ALA A 99 3.99 -7.79 -14.98
C ALA A 99 2.82 -8.04 -15.93
N VAL A 100 2.66 -9.29 -16.41
CA VAL A 100 1.56 -9.69 -17.29
C VAL A 100 0.19 -9.45 -16.63
N ALA A 101 0.03 -9.90 -15.39
CA ALA A 101 -1.23 -9.75 -14.65
C ALA A 101 -1.57 -8.28 -14.36
N LEU A 102 -0.57 -7.47 -13.98
CA LEU A 102 -0.75 -6.04 -13.70
C LEU A 102 -1.04 -5.25 -14.98
N ALA A 103 -0.34 -5.54 -16.08
CA ALA A 103 -0.59 -4.93 -17.38
C ALA A 103 -2.02 -5.22 -17.86
N HIS A 104 -2.48 -6.47 -17.74
CA HIS A 104 -3.86 -6.80 -18.05
C HIS A 104 -4.85 -6.06 -17.12
N ALA A 105 -4.60 -6.03 -15.80
CA ALA A 105 -5.46 -5.34 -14.84
C ALA A 105 -5.59 -3.84 -15.16
N ALA A 106 -4.49 -3.18 -15.52
CA ALA A 106 -4.47 -1.75 -15.88
C ALA A 106 -5.18 -1.44 -17.22
N ARG A 107 -5.34 -2.43 -18.10
CA ARG A 107 -6.19 -2.28 -19.32
C ARG A 107 -7.67 -2.39 -19.00
N VAL A 108 -8.04 -3.19 -17.99
CA VAL A 108 -9.44 -3.49 -17.64
C VAL A 108 -10.01 -2.47 -16.64
N PHE A 109 -9.21 -2.04 -15.68
CA PHE A 109 -9.60 -1.13 -14.61
C PHE A 109 -8.85 0.20 -14.72
N PRO A 110 -9.46 1.35 -14.37
CA PRO A 110 -8.81 2.66 -14.37
C PRO A 110 -7.86 2.82 -13.17
N ILE A 111 -6.86 1.94 -13.08
CA ILE A 111 -5.88 1.91 -11.98
C ILE A 111 -4.90 3.09 -12.17
N PRO A 112 -4.77 4.00 -11.20
CA PRO A 112 -3.81 5.09 -11.29
C PRO A 112 -2.39 4.57 -11.00
N LEU A 113 -1.73 3.97 -12.00
CA LEU A 113 -0.42 3.31 -11.85
C LEU A 113 0.69 4.20 -11.26
N GLY A 114 0.55 5.54 -11.29
CA GLY A 114 1.45 6.45 -10.57
C GLY A 114 1.52 6.19 -9.07
N GLY A 115 0.47 5.61 -8.45
CA GLY A 115 0.53 5.19 -7.05
C GLY A 115 1.55 4.08 -6.79
N LEU A 116 1.93 3.29 -7.80
CA LEU A 116 3.01 2.31 -7.65
C LEU A 116 4.40 2.96 -7.72
N ASP A 117 4.55 4.13 -8.36
CA ASP A 117 5.78 4.92 -8.23
C ASP A 117 5.93 5.45 -6.80
N GLU A 118 4.84 5.97 -6.23
CA GLU A 118 4.83 6.46 -4.85
C GLU A 118 5.15 5.35 -3.84
N LEU A 119 4.65 4.13 -4.07
CA LEU A 119 5.04 2.97 -3.26
C LEU A 119 6.56 2.70 -3.33
N ILE A 120 7.14 2.73 -4.54
CA ILE A 120 8.58 2.57 -4.73
C ILE A 120 9.33 3.70 -4.00
N ASP A 121 8.86 4.95 -4.10
CA ASP A 121 9.45 6.09 -3.38
C ASP A 121 9.41 5.87 -1.86
N GLY A 122 8.31 5.37 -1.31
CA GLY A 122 8.18 5.04 0.10
C GLY A 122 9.18 3.97 0.55
N VAL A 123 9.36 2.91 -0.24
CA VAL A 123 10.37 1.88 0.07
C VAL A 123 11.80 2.40 -0.09
N VAL A 124 12.06 3.32 -1.02
CA VAL A 124 13.35 4.02 -1.12
C VAL A 124 13.64 4.83 0.15
N MET A 125 12.64 5.49 0.75
CA MET A 125 12.79 6.19 2.04
C MET A 125 13.27 5.22 3.14
N ASP A 126 12.68 4.02 3.19
CA ASP A 126 13.06 2.99 4.17
C ASP A 126 14.46 2.40 3.93
N VAL A 127 14.88 2.26 2.67
CA VAL A 127 16.24 1.82 2.33
C VAL A 127 17.28 2.87 2.74
N HIS A 128 16.93 4.15 2.67
CA HIS A 128 17.81 5.25 3.09
C HIS A 128 17.76 5.54 4.60
N GLY A 129 16.89 4.87 5.36
CA GLY A 129 16.76 5.07 6.80
C GLY A 129 16.22 6.45 7.16
N ALA A 130 15.18 6.90 6.45
CA ALA A 130 14.53 8.18 6.72
C ALA A 130 14.04 8.27 8.17
N THR A 131 14.19 9.45 8.76
CA THR A 131 13.63 9.81 10.07
C THR A 131 12.59 10.91 9.89
N TYR A 132 11.60 10.95 10.77
CA TYR A 132 10.45 11.84 10.68
C TYR A 132 10.47 12.81 11.85
N GLU A 133 10.61 14.11 11.57
CA GLU A 133 10.63 15.12 12.62
C GLU A 133 9.22 15.48 13.07
N THR A 134 8.31 15.59 12.11
CA THR A 134 6.92 16.03 12.30
C THR A 134 5.91 14.98 11.85
N TRP A 135 4.66 15.15 12.27
CA TRP A 135 3.56 14.36 11.71
C TRP A 135 3.46 14.46 10.19
N ASP A 136 3.71 15.63 9.61
CA ASP A 136 3.59 15.82 8.15
C ASP A 136 4.64 14.99 7.38
N ASP A 137 5.85 14.83 7.95
CA ASP A 137 6.88 13.97 7.39
C ASP A 137 6.44 12.50 7.43
N LEU A 138 5.91 12.03 8.57
CA LEU A 138 5.39 10.67 8.69
C LEU A 138 4.16 10.44 7.79
N ALA A 139 3.28 11.42 7.69
CA ALA A 139 2.10 11.36 6.83
C ALA A 139 2.48 11.25 5.35
N LEU A 140 3.57 11.89 4.92
CA LEU A 140 4.11 11.73 3.57
C LEU A 140 4.58 10.29 3.33
N TYR A 141 5.33 9.71 4.27
CA TYR A 141 5.71 8.29 4.19
C TYR A 141 4.49 7.37 4.11
N CYS A 142 3.54 7.53 5.04
CA CYS A 142 2.31 6.74 5.06
C CYS A 142 1.47 6.88 3.77
N ARG A 143 1.46 8.07 3.16
CA ARG A 143 0.85 8.33 1.86
C ARG A 143 1.50 7.48 0.77
N CYS A 144 2.83 7.45 0.72
CA CYS A 144 3.57 6.66 -0.26
C CYS A 144 3.28 5.17 -0.14
N VAL A 145 3.42 4.59 1.07
CA VAL A 145 3.36 3.13 1.25
C VAL A 145 1.95 2.56 1.38
N ALA A 146 0.95 3.36 1.80
CA ALA A 146 -0.40 2.87 2.02
C ALA A 146 -1.50 3.74 1.42
N GLY A 147 -1.36 5.07 1.46
CA GLY A 147 -2.29 5.98 0.80
C GLY A 147 -2.40 5.74 -0.70
N ALA A 148 -1.26 5.50 -1.35
CA ALA A 148 -1.18 5.14 -2.76
C ALA A 148 -1.89 3.81 -3.06
N ILE A 149 -1.73 2.80 -2.19
CA ILE A 149 -2.47 1.53 -2.27
C ILE A 149 -3.99 1.76 -2.17
N GLY A 150 -4.43 2.67 -1.29
CA GLY A 150 -5.82 3.08 -1.20
C GLY A 150 -6.36 3.62 -2.54
N ARG A 151 -5.63 4.53 -3.19
CA ARG A 151 -6.01 5.08 -4.50
C ARG A 151 -5.99 4.04 -5.61
N LEU A 152 -5.01 3.14 -5.61
CA LEU A 152 -4.94 2.02 -6.57
C LEU A 152 -6.15 1.09 -6.42
N SER A 153 -6.49 0.75 -5.17
CA SER A 153 -7.65 -0.09 -4.83
C SER A 153 -8.96 0.56 -5.25
N LEU A 154 -9.10 1.89 -5.06
CA LEU A 154 -10.27 2.65 -5.51
C LEU A 154 -10.47 2.54 -7.03
N GLY A 155 -9.38 2.52 -7.82
CA GLY A 155 -9.45 2.30 -9.27
C GLY A 155 -10.02 0.93 -9.66
N VAL A 156 -9.82 -0.10 -8.83
CA VAL A 156 -10.38 -1.45 -9.04
C VAL A 156 -11.82 -1.56 -8.53
N PHE A 157 -12.09 -1.03 -7.35
CA PHE A 157 -13.43 -1.12 -6.73
C PHE A 157 -14.45 -0.25 -7.44
N GLY A 158 -14.03 0.92 -7.93
CA GLY A 158 -14.89 1.94 -8.47
C GLY A 158 -15.59 2.75 -7.37
N ALA A 159 -16.00 3.96 -7.72
CA ALA A 159 -16.85 4.81 -6.91
C ALA A 159 -18.08 5.22 -7.73
N ASP A 160 -19.23 5.32 -7.09
CA ASP A 160 -20.46 5.85 -7.69
C ASP A 160 -20.27 7.36 -7.95
N PRO A 161 -20.24 7.81 -9.23
CA PRO A 161 -20.09 9.22 -9.55
C PRO A 161 -21.25 10.09 -9.05
N GLY A 162 -22.41 9.49 -8.75
CA GLY A 162 -23.58 10.15 -8.19
C GLY A 162 -23.57 10.28 -6.66
N ALA A 163 -22.60 9.67 -5.97
CA ALA A 163 -22.50 9.77 -4.52
C ALA A 163 -22.14 11.21 -4.09
N PRO A 164 -22.68 11.68 -2.95
CA PRO A 164 -22.23 12.93 -2.34
C PRO A 164 -20.71 12.92 -2.14
N GLU A 165 -20.05 14.04 -2.47
CA GLU A 165 -18.58 14.17 -2.35
C GLU A 165 -17.77 13.14 -3.16
N ALA A 166 -18.32 12.53 -4.22
CA ALA A 166 -17.60 11.57 -5.06
C ALA A 166 -16.24 12.08 -5.58
N GLY A 167 -16.11 13.40 -5.83
CA GLY A 167 -14.84 14.02 -6.20
C GLY A 167 -13.72 13.94 -5.16
N ARG A 168 -14.06 13.61 -3.89
CA ARG A 168 -13.11 13.40 -2.78
C ARG A 168 -12.83 11.94 -2.51
N ALA A 169 -13.37 10.99 -3.28
CA ALA A 169 -13.17 9.57 -3.04
C ALA A 169 -11.68 9.17 -2.96
N ALA A 170 -10.84 9.73 -3.85
CA ALA A 170 -9.40 9.49 -3.83
C ALA A 170 -8.71 10.03 -2.58
N GLU A 171 -9.17 11.17 -2.06
CA GLU A 171 -8.68 11.76 -0.80
C GLU A 171 -9.04 10.87 0.39
N TYR A 172 -10.28 10.39 0.47
CA TYR A 172 -10.68 9.48 1.54
C TYR A 172 -9.99 8.13 1.47
N ALA A 173 -9.72 7.62 0.26
CA ALA A 173 -8.95 6.40 0.07
C ALA A 173 -7.50 6.56 0.57
N ASP A 174 -6.90 7.71 0.28
CA ASP A 174 -5.59 8.08 0.80
C ASP A 174 -5.59 8.14 2.34
N THR A 175 -6.52 8.89 2.94
CA THR A 175 -6.65 9.01 4.40
C THR A 175 -6.87 7.65 5.09
N LEU A 176 -7.65 6.76 4.49
CA LEU A 176 -7.84 5.41 5.01
C LEU A 176 -6.54 4.59 4.96
N GLY A 177 -5.74 4.75 3.89
CA GLY A 177 -4.40 4.17 3.80
C GLY A 177 -3.47 4.67 4.91
N LEU A 178 -3.44 5.98 5.16
CA LEU A 178 -2.69 6.57 6.28
C LEU A 178 -3.11 5.97 7.63
N ALA A 179 -4.42 5.83 7.88
CA ALA A 179 -4.94 5.24 9.12
C ALA A 179 -4.47 3.79 9.32
N LEU A 180 -4.50 2.99 8.25
CA LEU A 180 -4.03 1.61 8.26
C LEU A 180 -2.52 1.51 8.49
N GLN A 181 -1.73 2.38 7.86
CA GLN A 181 -0.27 2.36 8.04
C GLN A 181 0.14 2.81 9.44
N LEU A 182 -0.48 3.87 9.96
CA LEU A 182 -0.25 4.28 11.35
C LEU A 182 -0.63 3.15 12.32
N THR A 183 -1.67 2.36 12.01
CA THR A 183 -2.03 1.18 12.80
C THR A 183 -0.96 0.09 12.74
N ASN A 184 -0.35 -0.16 11.58
CA ASN A 184 0.78 -1.10 11.46
C ASN A 184 1.97 -0.61 12.28
N ILE A 185 2.37 0.66 12.14
CA ILE A 185 3.45 1.28 12.92
C ILE A 185 3.20 1.14 14.42
N LEU A 186 1.97 1.36 14.90
CA LEU A 186 1.65 1.24 16.32
C LEU A 186 1.61 -0.21 16.81
N ARG A 187 1.25 -1.15 15.94
CA ARG A 187 1.25 -2.59 16.25
C ARG A 187 2.67 -3.12 16.39
N ASP A 188 3.55 -2.72 15.48
CA ASP A 188 4.90 -3.27 15.31
C ASP A 188 5.98 -2.37 15.95
N LEU A 189 5.56 -1.34 16.69
CA LEU A 189 6.39 -0.27 17.25
C LEU A 189 7.65 -0.77 17.98
N ARG A 190 7.52 -1.81 18.80
CA ARG A 190 8.65 -2.41 19.53
C ARG A 190 9.57 -3.20 18.60
N GLU A 191 8.99 -3.99 17.71
CA GLU A 191 9.73 -4.85 16.78
C GLU A 191 10.56 -3.99 15.81
N ASP A 192 9.98 -2.87 15.33
CA ASP A 192 10.68 -1.87 14.52
C ASP A 192 11.84 -1.22 15.30
N ALA A 193 11.61 -0.82 16.55
CA ALA A 193 12.64 -0.19 17.39
C ALA A 193 13.80 -1.14 17.70
N GLU A 194 13.52 -2.42 17.97
CA GLU A 194 14.54 -3.47 18.13
C GLU A 194 15.33 -3.70 16.84
N GLY A 195 14.70 -3.49 15.68
CA GLY A 195 15.34 -3.46 14.35
C GLY A 195 16.06 -2.15 14.01
N GLY A 196 16.10 -1.18 14.94
CA GLY A 196 16.75 0.12 14.73
C GLY A 196 15.94 1.13 13.92
N ARG A 197 14.64 0.92 13.76
CA ARG A 197 13.72 1.82 13.05
C ARG A 197 12.78 2.51 14.03
N THR A 198 12.46 3.78 13.77
CA THR A 198 11.45 4.51 14.54
C THR A 198 10.70 5.42 13.59
N TYR A 199 9.44 5.09 13.34
CA TYR A 199 8.57 5.86 12.44
C TYR A 199 7.88 7.03 13.13
N LEU A 200 7.63 6.94 14.45
CA LEU A 200 6.91 8.01 15.15
C LEU A 200 7.67 9.34 15.08
N PRO A 201 6.97 10.48 14.94
CA PRO A 201 7.62 11.78 14.80
C PRO A 201 8.48 12.14 16.01
N ALA A 202 9.66 12.71 15.77
CA ALA A 202 10.57 13.16 16.82
C ALA A 202 9.90 14.18 17.77
N GLU A 203 9.03 15.06 17.25
CA GLU A 203 8.28 16.01 18.06
C GLU A 203 7.32 15.33 19.05
N ASP A 204 6.68 14.24 18.63
CA ASP A 204 5.76 13.48 19.46
C ASP A 204 6.53 12.67 20.51
N LEU A 205 7.66 12.07 20.12
CA LEU A 205 8.57 11.41 21.06
C LEU A 205 9.06 12.38 22.14
N ALA A 206 9.49 13.59 21.75
CA ALA A 206 9.95 14.61 22.67
C ALA A 206 8.85 15.07 23.63
N LYS A 207 7.64 15.28 23.11
CA LYS A 207 6.46 15.70 23.90
C LYS A 207 6.14 14.74 25.06
N PHE A 208 6.40 13.44 24.89
CA PHE A 208 6.14 12.42 25.92
C PHE A 208 7.40 11.92 26.63
N GLY A 209 8.57 12.55 26.40
CA GLY A 209 9.84 12.17 27.05
C GLY A 209 10.45 10.88 26.51
N CYS A 210 10.08 10.45 25.32
CA CYS A 210 10.52 9.21 24.66
C CYS A 210 11.67 9.42 23.65
N SER A 211 12.33 10.58 23.62
CA SER A 211 13.40 10.87 22.64
C SER A 211 14.61 9.95 22.71
N ALA A 212 14.86 9.31 23.85
CA ALA A 212 15.96 8.35 24.00
C ALA A 212 15.66 6.97 23.39
N GLY A 213 14.51 6.80 22.72
CA GLY A 213 14.06 5.54 22.14
C GLY A 213 13.30 4.65 23.12
N PHE A 214 12.82 3.51 22.64
CA PHE A 214 12.01 2.54 23.41
C PHE A 214 12.29 1.08 22.97
N ASP A 215 13.47 0.84 22.38
CA ASP A 215 14.02 -0.46 21.99
C ASP A 215 14.35 -1.36 23.20
N GLY A 216 14.63 -0.75 24.36
CA GLY A 216 14.84 -1.45 25.63
C GLY A 216 13.56 -2.09 26.25
N PRO A 217 13.72 -2.97 27.26
CA PRO A 217 12.59 -3.66 27.92
C PRO A 217 11.69 -2.70 28.71
N LEU A 218 12.17 -1.50 29.01
CA LEU A 218 11.43 -0.44 29.68
C LEU A 218 11.61 0.86 28.88
N PRO A 219 10.55 1.68 28.74
CA PRO A 219 10.68 3.04 28.20
C PRO A 219 11.64 3.90 29.04
N PRO A 220 12.12 5.04 28.50
CA PRO A 220 13.00 5.95 29.22
C PRO A 220 12.42 6.38 30.58
N ALA A 221 13.27 6.51 31.59
CA ALA A 221 12.84 6.90 32.93
C ALA A 221 12.15 8.27 32.91
N GLY A 222 10.94 8.35 33.48
CA GLY A 222 10.14 9.58 33.50
C GLY A 222 9.38 9.88 32.20
N SER A 223 9.43 9.00 31.20
CA SER A 223 8.61 9.10 29.99
C SER A 223 7.16 8.65 30.24
N ASP A 224 6.24 9.19 29.42
CA ASP A 224 4.84 8.76 29.36
C ASP A 224 4.58 8.00 28.05
N PHE A 225 5.17 6.82 27.94
CA PHE A 225 5.02 5.97 26.74
C PHE A 225 3.55 5.56 26.48
N ALA A 226 2.77 5.32 27.53
CA ALA A 226 1.35 5.03 27.38
C ALA A 226 0.60 6.25 26.81
N GLY A 227 0.91 7.45 27.28
CA GLY A 227 0.38 8.70 26.73
C GLY A 227 0.74 8.91 25.27
N LEU A 228 1.98 8.62 24.87
CA LEU A 228 2.42 8.64 23.47
C LEU A 228 1.57 7.70 22.61
N VAL A 229 1.44 6.42 23.01
CA VAL A 229 0.64 5.44 22.26
C VAL A 229 -0.83 5.88 22.19
N HIS A 230 -1.41 6.39 23.27
CA HIS A 230 -2.77 6.91 23.26
C HIS A 230 -2.94 8.10 22.31
N PHE A 231 -1.97 9.01 22.29
CA PHE A 231 -1.95 10.17 21.41
C PHE A 231 -1.96 9.76 19.93
N GLU A 232 -1.11 8.80 19.55
CA GLU A 232 -1.06 8.27 18.19
C GLU A 232 -2.32 7.45 17.83
N VAL A 233 -2.86 6.68 18.76
CA VAL A 233 -4.14 5.96 18.56
C VAL A 233 -5.29 6.94 18.32
N HIS A 234 -5.31 8.08 19.02
CA HIS A 234 -6.30 9.13 18.76
C HIS A 234 -6.17 9.70 17.35
N ARG A 235 -4.93 9.92 16.87
CA ARG A 235 -4.65 10.35 15.50
C ARG A 235 -5.14 9.31 14.48
N ALA A 236 -4.80 8.03 14.66
CA ALA A 236 -5.26 6.95 13.78
C ALA A 236 -6.80 6.86 13.73
N ARG A 237 -7.48 7.00 14.87
CA ARG A 237 -8.96 7.00 14.93
C ARG A 237 -9.59 8.18 14.20
N ALA A 238 -8.98 9.36 14.27
CA ALA A 238 -9.45 10.53 13.52
C ALA A 238 -9.32 10.30 12.00
N LEU A 239 -8.19 9.74 11.55
CA LEU A 239 -7.97 9.36 10.15
C LEU A 239 -8.98 8.29 9.70
N PHE A 240 -9.27 7.26 10.51
CA PHE A 240 -10.31 6.30 10.19
C PHE A 240 -11.69 6.95 10.06
N ALA A 241 -12.06 7.83 10.98
CA ALA A 241 -13.36 8.51 10.92
C ALA A 241 -13.54 9.31 9.63
N GLU A 242 -12.47 9.96 9.15
CA GLU A 242 -12.47 10.65 7.87
C GLU A 242 -12.45 9.68 6.68
N GLY A 243 -11.55 8.69 6.67
CA GLY A 243 -11.41 7.72 5.59
C GLY A 243 -12.66 6.85 5.37
N TYR A 244 -13.42 6.53 6.44
CA TYR A 244 -14.67 5.76 6.32
C TYR A 244 -15.78 6.50 5.57
N ARG A 245 -15.64 7.81 5.33
CA ARG A 245 -16.54 8.56 4.43
C ARG A 245 -16.47 8.05 2.99
N LEU A 246 -15.44 7.29 2.63
CA LEU A 246 -15.35 6.58 1.34
C LEU A 246 -16.39 5.47 1.20
N LEU A 247 -16.71 4.74 2.27
CA LEU A 247 -17.47 3.47 2.16
C LEU A 247 -18.84 3.62 1.48
N PRO A 248 -19.64 4.68 1.74
CA PRO A 248 -20.92 4.88 1.05
C PRO A 248 -20.77 5.20 -0.45
N MET A 249 -19.58 5.59 -0.90
CA MET A 249 -19.28 5.97 -2.28
C MET A 249 -18.83 4.79 -3.13
N LEU A 250 -18.36 3.70 -2.51
CA LEU A 250 -17.87 2.54 -3.25
C LEU A 250 -18.99 1.86 -4.02
N ASP A 251 -18.65 1.35 -5.21
CA ASP A 251 -19.60 0.56 -6.00
C ASP A 251 -20.02 -0.68 -5.21
N ARG A 252 -21.33 -0.85 -5.02
CA ARG A 252 -21.92 -1.98 -4.27
C ARG A 252 -22.09 -3.24 -5.13
N ARG A 253 -21.72 -3.18 -6.41
CA ARG A 253 -21.83 -4.27 -7.39
C ARG A 253 -20.55 -5.09 -7.51
#